data_AF-A0AA96SCG8-F1
#
_entry.id   AF-A0AA96SCG8-F1
#
_cell.length_a   1.000
_cell.length_b   1.000
_cell.length_c   1.000
_cell.angle_alpha   90.00
_cell.angle_beta   90.00
_cell.angle_gamma   90.00
#
_symmetry.space_group_name_H-M   'P 1'
#
loop_
_entity.id
_entity.type
_entity.pdbx_description
1 polymer ?
#
loop_
_entity_poly.entity_id
_entity_poly.type
_entity_poly.pdbx_seq_one_letter_code
_entity_poly.pdbx_strand_id
1 'polypeptide(L)'
;MKAKEILQTLDSYSEDFDFPVLDNYNFDLAQCRLSVFKDEENWLIVFEIVGVDKNQNIANDLYVYGKDAEEQGFIISLDDIVTLADNRELFDDDDQFLVNPFHLDLIVNKETVVLESQAGDYAQLGIEPESFNPTKLARFLSAHCKEKFWLSTSDMFQEIDAVPSLTLFYQTEGWEHIDEEKPSENHFFQSLANAIELNDKNVIHEENPNTHWSNWTWSDFEKQDEE
;
A
#
# COMPACT_ATOMS: atom_id res chain seq x y z
N MET A 1 7.61 -26.08 0.17
CA MET A 1 6.48 -25.14 0.07
C MET A 1 5.56 -25.59 -1.05
N LYS A 2 4.26 -25.70 -0.81
CA LYS A 2 3.27 -26.04 -1.85
C LYS A 2 2.40 -24.84 -2.17
N ALA A 3 2.14 -24.58 -3.46
CA ALA A 3 1.28 -23.49 -3.92
C ALA A 3 -0.11 -23.56 -3.29
N LYS A 4 -0.64 -24.78 -3.14
CA LYS A 4 -1.91 -25.02 -2.45
C LYS A 4 -1.90 -24.56 -0.99
N GLU A 5 -0.82 -24.77 -0.25
CA GLU A 5 -0.71 -24.34 1.16
C GLU A 5 -0.66 -22.81 1.25
N ILE A 6 0.09 -22.17 0.35
CA ILE A 6 0.17 -20.69 0.25
C ILE A 6 -1.23 -20.11 0.01
N LEU A 7 -1.93 -20.61 -1.01
CA LEU A 7 -3.28 -20.15 -1.33
C LEU A 7 -4.27 -20.40 -0.19
N GLN A 8 -4.18 -21.56 0.48
CA GLN A 8 -5.03 -21.86 1.65
C GLN A 8 -4.79 -20.89 2.80
N THR A 9 -3.54 -20.45 3.02
CA THR A 9 -3.24 -19.39 3.98
C THR A 9 -3.90 -18.08 3.55
N LEU A 10 -3.69 -17.62 2.32
CA LEU A 10 -4.28 -16.35 1.87
C LEU A 10 -5.82 -16.38 1.92
N ASP A 11 -6.43 -17.48 1.50
CA ASP A 11 -7.88 -17.69 1.55
C ASP A 11 -8.43 -17.56 2.97
N SER A 12 -7.76 -18.12 3.99
CA SER A 12 -8.27 -18.05 5.36
C SER A 12 -8.30 -16.61 5.89
N TYR A 13 -7.30 -15.79 5.55
CA TYR A 13 -7.27 -14.38 5.95
C TYR A 13 -8.25 -13.53 5.14
N SER A 14 -8.48 -13.86 3.88
CA SER A 14 -9.54 -13.25 3.07
C SER A 14 -10.92 -13.55 3.66
N GLU A 15 -11.18 -14.80 4.07
CA GLU A 15 -12.44 -15.21 4.72
C GLU A 15 -12.66 -14.55 6.09
N ASP A 16 -11.58 -14.27 6.82
CA ASP A 16 -11.61 -13.63 8.14
C ASP A 16 -11.59 -12.08 8.07
N PHE A 17 -11.71 -11.49 6.87
CA PHE A 17 -11.66 -10.03 6.62
C PHE A 17 -10.36 -9.36 7.06
N ASP A 18 -9.25 -10.10 7.00
CA ASP A 18 -7.91 -9.67 7.40
C ASP A 18 -6.92 -9.83 6.22
N PHE A 19 -7.46 -9.73 5.00
CA PHE A 19 -6.72 -9.54 3.76
C PHE A 19 -6.83 -8.07 3.33
N PRO A 20 -5.80 -7.45 2.69
CA PRO A 20 -5.89 -6.06 2.30
C PRO A 20 -7.14 -5.81 1.48
N VAL A 21 -7.91 -4.78 1.84
CA VAL A 21 -9.05 -4.28 1.08
C VAL A 21 -8.63 -2.95 0.48
N LEU A 22 -8.55 -2.88 -0.85
CA LEU A 22 -8.08 -1.66 -1.53
C LEU A 22 -9.15 -0.57 -1.62
N ASP A 23 -10.43 -0.91 -1.56
CA ASP A 23 -11.56 0.03 -1.42
C ASP A 23 -12.16 -0.07 -0.02
N ASN A 24 -11.53 0.61 0.93
CA ASN A 24 -11.81 0.48 2.36
C ASN A 24 -12.45 1.76 2.91
N TYR A 25 -13.58 1.62 3.59
CA TYR A 25 -14.31 2.73 4.21
C TYR A 25 -13.51 3.51 5.26
N ASN A 26 -12.42 2.95 5.79
CA ASN A 26 -11.55 3.60 6.75
C ASN A 26 -10.16 3.92 6.18
N PHE A 27 -9.94 3.72 4.89
CA PHE A 27 -8.62 3.92 4.28
C PHE A 27 -8.70 4.24 2.78
N ASP A 28 -8.38 5.48 2.41
CA ASP A 28 -8.33 5.90 1.00
C ASP A 28 -6.99 5.51 0.38
N LEU A 29 -7.01 4.63 -0.63
CA LEU A 29 -5.80 4.15 -1.30
C LEU A 29 -5.08 5.27 -2.07
N ALA A 30 -3.74 5.29 -1.98
CA ALA A 30 -2.87 6.10 -2.83
C ALA A 30 -1.93 5.25 -3.69
N GLN A 31 -1.30 4.22 -3.12
CA GLN A 31 -0.42 3.28 -3.83
C GLN A 31 -0.22 2.01 -3.02
N CYS A 32 0.26 0.95 -3.66
CA CYS A 32 0.58 -0.28 -2.96
C CYS A 32 1.73 -1.05 -3.62
N ARG A 33 2.40 -1.88 -2.82
CA ARG A 33 3.51 -2.74 -3.25
C ARG A 33 3.37 -4.12 -2.62
N LEU A 34 3.58 -5.17 -3.41
CA LEU A 34 3.66 -6.54 -2.97
C LEU A 34 5.11 -7.00 -3.08
N SER A 35 5.68 -7.50 -1.99
CA SER A 35 7.02 -8.09 -1.93
C SER A 35 6.94 -9.55 -1.49
N VAL A 36 7.66 -10.42 -2.17
CA VAL A 36 7.79 -11.84 -1.80
C VAL A 36 9.22 -12.12 -1.41
N PHE A 37 9.42 -12.62 -0.20
CA PHE A 37 10.69 -13.11 0.30
C PHE A 37 10.61 -14.62 0.52
N LYS A 38 11.70 -15.33 0.25
CA LYS A 38 11.77 -16.77 0.50
C LYS A 38 13.19 -17.27 0.67
N ASP A 39 13.28 -18.49 1.18
CA ASP A 39 14.45 -19.37 1.09
C ASP A 39 14.03 -20.75 0.53
N GLU A 40 14.74 -21.83 0.88
CA GLU A 40 14.41 -23.19 0.44
C GLU A 40 13.17 -23.78 1.14
N GLU A 41 12.84 -23.32 2.34
CA GLU A 41 11.82 -23.92 3.22
C GLU A 41 10.67 -22.96 3.58
N ASN A 42 10.90 -21.65 3.46
CA ASN A 42 10.07 -20.59 4.00
C ASN A 42 9.76 -19.53 2.95
N TRP A 43 8.62 -18.88 3.15
CA TRP A 43 8.12 -17.80 2.30
C TRP A 43 7.41 -16.76 3.14
N LEU A 44 7.41 -15.54 2.64
CA LEU A 44 6.77 -14.36 3.21
C LEU A 44 6.24 -13.50 2.07
N ILE A 45 4.98 -13.13 2.11
CA ILE A 45 4.36 -12.14 1.24
C ILE A 45 4.04 -10.93 2.13
N VAL A 46 4.56 -9.77 1.76
CA VAL A 46 4.32 -8.51 2.44
C VAL A 46 3.63 -7.56 1.47
N PHE A 47 2.50 -7.00 1.90
CA PHE A 47 1.85 -5.89 1.23
C PHE A 47 2.14 -4.61 2.01
N GLU A 48 2.61 -3.59 1.31
CA GLU A 48 2.64 -2.20 1.77
C GLU A 48 1.50 -1.46 1.09
N ILE A 49 0.56 -0.95 1.86
CA ILE A 49 -0.61 -0.20 1.38
C ILE A 49 -0.50 1.22 1.91
N VAL A 50 -0.19 2.16 1.03
CA VAL A 50 -0.05 3.58 1.39
C VAL A 50 -1.32 4.32 1.00
N GLY A 51 -1.81 5.14 1.92
CA GLY A 51 -3.04 5.89 1.73
C GLY A 51 -3.31 6.80 2.91
N VAL A 52 -4.58 7.09 3.14
CA VAL A 52 -5.04 7.97 4.21
C VAL A 52 -5.98 7.22 5.12
N ASP A 53 -5.71 7.22 6.43
CA ASP A 53 -6.58 6.59 7.41
C ASP A 53 -7.80 7.48 7.78
N LYS A 54 -8.74 6.90 8.53
CA LYS A 54 -9.92 7.64 9.04
C LYS A 54 -9.60 8.83 9.94
N ASN A 55 -8.38 8.93 10.47
CA ASN A 55 -7.92 10.05 11.27
C ASN A 55 -7.24 11.12 10.41
N GLN A 56 -7.31 11.00 9.08
CA GLN A 56 -6.72 11.92 8.11
C GLN A 56 -5.17 11.90 8.08
N ASN A 57 -4.56 10.85 8.63
CA ASN A 57 -3.12 10.62 8.56
C ASN A 57 -2.77 9.92 7.25
N ILE A 58 -1.72 10.38 6.58
CA ILE A 58 -1.11 9.60 5.50
C ILE A 58 -0.32 8.48 6.17
N ALA A 59 -0.62 7.23 5.84
CA ALA A 59 -0.08 6.04 6.51
C ALA A 59 0.40 4.98 5.51
N ASN A 60 1.22 4.05 6.00
CA ASN A 60 1.64 2.83 5.28
C ASN A 60 1.28 1.60 6.12
N ASP A 61 0.24 0.88 5.70
CA ASP A 61 -0.25 -0.34 6.33
C ASP A 61 0.53 -1.56 5.82
N LEU A 62 1.02 -2.38 6.75
CA LEU A 62 1.72 -3.62 6.44
C LEU A 62 0.81 -4.82 6.69
N TYR A 63 0.61 -5.62 5.64
CA TYR A 63 -0.02 -6.94 5.75
C TYR A 63 0.97 -8.03 5.43
N VAL A 64 1.01 -9.08 6.24
CA VAL A 64 2.03 -10.13 6.14
C VAL A 64 1.40 -11.51 6.13
N TYR A 65 1.87 -12.38 5.25
CA TYR A 65 1.49 -13.80 5.22
C TYR A 65 2.72 -14.65 4.97
N GLY A 66 2.89 -15.73 5.72
CA GLY A 66 4.07 -16.55 5.54
C GLY A 66 4.19 -17.64 6.57
N LYS A 67 4.77 -18.77 6.17
CA LYS A 67 4.98 -19.92 7.06
C LYS A 67 5.78 -19.58 8.33
N ASP A 68 6.69 -18.61 8.23
CA ASP A 68 7.59 -18.17 9.29
C ASP A 68 7.24 -16.79 9.86
N ALA A 69 6.07 -16.25 9.53
CA ALA A 69 5.62 -14.99 10.11
C ALA A 69 5.16 -15.25 11.56
N GLU A 70 5.64 -14.43 12.51
CA GLU A 70 5.19 -14.53 13.92
C GLU A 70 3.71 -14.15 14.05
N GLU A 71 3.32 -13.12 13.31
CA GLU A 71 1.96 -12.64 13.14
C GLU A 71 1.64 -12.56 11.63
N GLN A 72 0.37 -12.72 11.28
CA GLN A 72 -0.10 -12.71 9.90
C GLN A 72 -1.40 -11.91 9.82
N GLY A 73 -1.70 -11.35 8.66
CA GLY A 73 -2.76 -10.35 8.48
C GLY A 73 -2.21 -8.94 8.58
N PHE A 74 -3.04 -7.99 9.00
CA PHE A 74 -2.61 -6.64 9.31
C PHE A 74 -1.68 -6.61 10.52
N ILE A 75 -0.45 -6.13 10.34
CA ILE A 75 0.59 -6.10 11.38
C ILE A 75 0.65 -4.74 12.05
N ILE A 76 0.82 -3.69 11.25
CA ILE A 76 1.03 -2.33 11.73
C ILE A 76 0.61 -1.31 10.68
N SER A 77 0.14 -0.16 11.16
CA SER A 77 0.02 1.06 10.36
C SER A 77 1.13 2.01 10.79
N LEU A 78 2.00 2.38 9.86
CA LEU A 78 2.99 3.42 10.08
C LEU A 78 2.33 4.76 9.77
N ASP A 79 1.92 5.46 10.81
CA ASP A 79 1.39 6.82 10.75
C ASP A 79 2.51 7.88 10.79
N ASP A 80 2.13 9.16 10.68
CA ASP A 80 3.03 10.32 10.71
C ASP A 80 4.18 10.27 9.68
N ILE A 81 4.01 9.51 8.59
CA ILE A 81 5.02 9.41 7.53
C ILE A 81 5.09 10.66 6.66
N VAL A 82 4.13 11.58 6.78
CA VAL A 82 4.13 12.89 6.11
C VAL A 82 3.85 14.02 7.09
N THR A 83 4.75 15.00 7.17
CA THR A 83 4.58 16.23 7.97
C THR A 83 4.95 17.47 7.15
N LEU A 84 4.68 18.66 7.68
CA LEU A 84 5.27 19.90 7.15
C LEU A 84 6.80 19.90 7.35
N ALA A 85 7.52 20.71 6.57
CA ALA A 85 8.98 20.80 6.59
C ALA A 85 9.61 21.15 7.97
N ASP A 86 8.84 21.76 8.87
CA ASP A 86 9.24 22.08 10.24
C ASP A 86 8.82 21.02 11.28
N ASN A 87 8.39 19.83 10.83
CA ASN A 87 7.84 18.73 11.63
C ASN A 87 6.52 19.06 12.34
N ARG A 88 5.78 20.08 11.87
CA ARG A 88 4.40 20.29 12.30
C ARG A 88 3.45 19.35 11.56
N GLU A 89 2.33 19.04 12.21
CA GLU A 89 1.22 18.29 11.65
C GLU A 89 0.64 19.01 10.42
N LEU A 90 -0.10 18.26 9.59
CA LEU A 90 -0.71 18.78 8.37
C LEU A 90 -1.97 19.63 8.64
N PHE A 91 -2.48 19.58 9.88
CA PHE A 91 -3.64 20.31 10.35
C PHE A 91 -3.22 21.31 11.45
N ASP A 92 -4.00 22.37 11.63
CA ASP A 92 -3.89 23.24 12.81
C ASP A 92 -4.90 22.87 13.91
N ASP A 93 -4.90 23.63 15.00
CA ASP A 93 -5.78 23.44 16.16
C ASP A 93 -7.29 23.60 15.83
N ASP A 94 -7.64 24.14 14.65
CA ASP A 94 -9.01 24.34 14.17
C ASP A 94 -9.41 23.30 13.10
N ASP A 95 -8.64 22.20 12.97
CA ASP A 95 -8.79 21.13 11.97
C ASP A 95 -8.67 21.63 10.51
N GLN A 96 -8.00 22.77 10.28
CA GLN A 96 -7.75 23.28 8.93
C GLN A 96 -6.53 22.59 8.31
N PHE A 97 -6.71 21.98 7.15
CA PHE A 97 -5.60 21.43 6.37
C PHE A 97 -4.69 22.54 5.84
N LEU A 98 -3.40 22.49 6.19
CA LEU A 98 -2.44 23.58 6.02
C LEU A 98 -1.63 23.51 4.71
N VAL A 99 -1.75 22.41 3.96
CA VAL A 99 -0.90 22.16 2.80
C VAL A 99 -1.37 22.96 1.58
N ASN A 100 -0.46 23.75 1.01
CA ASN A 100 -0.70 24.43 -0.26
C ASN A 100 -0.41 23.48 -1.43
N PRO A 101 -1.39 23.10 -2.26
CA PRO A 101 -1.14 22.18 -3.38
C PRO A 101 -0.08 22.71 -4.36
N PHE A 102 0.01 24.02 -4.58
CA PHE A 102 0.94 24.55 -5.59
C PHE A 102 2.38 24.74 -5.07
N HIS A 103 2.59 24.60 -3.76
CA HIS A 103 3.90 24.71 -3.12
C HIS A 103 3.98 23.74 -1.94
N LEU A 104 4.51 22.54 -2.21
CA LEU A 104 4.72 21.51 -1.19
C LEU A 104 6.12 21.65 -0.62
N ASP A 105 6.21 21.85 0.69
CA ASP A 105 7.45 21.79 1.47
C ASP A 105 7.18 20.88 2.68
N LEU A 106 7.52 19.60 2.51
CA LEU A 106 7.09 18.51 3.37
C LEU A 106 8.28 17.65 3.80
N ILE A 107 8.08 16.86 4.86
CA ILE A 107 8.91 15.70 5.19
C ILE A 107 8.08 14.46 4.86
N VAL A 108 8.63 13.55 4.05
CA VAL A 108 8.05 12.25 3.71
C VAL A 108 9.04 11.17 4.14
N ASN A 109 8.68 10.30 5.08
CA ASN A 109 9.55 9.29 5.69
C ASN A 109 10.93 9.85 6.09
N LYS A 110 10.93 10.97 6.83
CA LYS A 110 12.14 11.66 7.32
C LYS A 110 13.00 12.30 6.22
N GLU A 111 12.55 12.30 4.97
CA GLU A 111 13.21 12.97 3.85
C GLU A 111 12.46 14.24 3.42
N THR A 112 13.19 15.32 3.16
CA THR A 112 12.59 16.55 2.64
C THR A 112 12.09 16.36 1.20
N VAL A 113 10.89 16.87 0.94
CA VAL A 113 10.24 16.94 -0.38
C VAL A 113 9.81 18.37 -0.63
N VAL A 114 10.40 18.99 -1.66
CA VAL A 114 10.00 20.32 -2.15
C VAL A 114 9.51 20.19 -3.58
N LEU A 115 8.24 20.50 -3.82
CA LEU A 115 7.62 20.43 -5.14
C LEU A 115 6.85 21.73 -5.44
N GLU A 116 7.06 22.23 -6.64
CA GLU A 116 6.28 23.33 -7.22
C GLU A 116 5.36 22.74 -8.28
N SER A 117 4.06 23.01 -8.17
CA SER A 117 3.05 22.37 -9.00
C SER A 117 2.07 23.40 -9.55
N GLN A 118 1.41 23.05 -10.65
CA GLN A 118 0.34 23.85 -11.26
C GLN A 118 -0.90 22.98 -11.44
N ALA A 119 -2.07 23.61 -11.67
CA ALA A 119 -3.32 22.89 -11.85
C ALA A 119 -3.27 21.81 -12.95
N GLY A 120 -2.44 22.01 -13.98
CA GLY A 120 -2.23 21.03 -15.05
C GLY A 120 -1.52 19.74 -14.62
N ASP A 121 -0.72 19.78 -13.55
CA ASP A 121 -0.04 18.60 -13.00
C ASP A 121 -1.04 17.70 -12.27
N TYR A 122 -1.97 18.31 -11.52
CA TYR A 122 -3.09 17.61 -10.88
C TYR A 122 -4.07 17.01 -11.89
N ALA A 123 -4.44 17.77 -12.92
CA ALA A 123 -5.38 17.32 -13.95
C ALA A 123 -4.88 16.09 -14.72
N GLN A 124 -3.57 15.95 -14.91
CA GLN A 124 -2.97 14.76 -15.55
C GLN A 124 -3.16 13.48 -14.71
N LEU A 125 -3.32 13.63 -13.40
CA LEU A 125 -3.56 12.55 -12.46
C LEU A 125 -5.04 12.33 -12.16
N GLY A 126 -5.93 13.14 -12.74
CA GLY A 126 -7.36 13.13 -12.40
C GLY A 126 -7.66 13.64 -11.00
N ILE A 127 -6.77 14.48 -10.43
CA ILE A 127 -6.93 15.08 -9.11
C ILE A 127 -7.41 16.52 -9.28
N GLU A 128 -8.39 16.93 -8.48
CA GLU A 128 -8.84 18.31 -8.40
C GLU A 128 -8.09 19.05 -7.27
N PRO A 129 -7.32 20.11 -7.56
CA PRO A 129 -6.57 20.83 -6.53
C PRO A 129 -7.46 21.78 -5.68
N GLU A 130 -8.73 21.97 -6.07
CA GLU A 130 -9.72 22.66 -5.24
C GLU A 130 -10.19 21.73 -4.12
N SER A 131 -10.45 22.29 -2.93
CA SER A 131 -10.73 21.50 -1.70
C SER A 131 -9.67 20.44 -1.46
N PHE A 132 -8.39 20.86 -1.46
CA PHE A 132 -7.26 19.96 -1.27
C PHE A 132 -7.29 19.33 0.13
N ASN A 133 -7.02 18.04 0.20
CA ASN A 133 -7.12 17.23 1.41
C ASN A 133 -5.98 16.18 1.44
N PRO A 134 -5.85 15.40 2.54
CA PRO A 134 -4.82 14.38 2.63
C PRO A 134 -4.88 13.31 1.53
N THR A 135 -6.07 12.87 1.11
CA THR A 135 -6.22 11.83 0.05
C THR A 135 -5.62 12.31 -1.27
N LYS A 136 -5.93 13.55 -1.66
CA LYS A 136 -5.39 14.20 -2.86
C LYS A 136 -3.88 14.44 -2.72
N LEU A 137 -3.41 14.80 -1.52
CA LEU A 137 -1.98 14.93 -1.25
C LEU A 137 -1.25 13.59 -1.39
N ALA A 138 -1.74 12.52 -0.75
CA ALA A 138 -1.13 11.19 -0.81
C ALA A 138 -1.04 10.69 -2.25
N ARG A 139 -2.13 10.76 -3.02
CA ARG A 139 -2.16 10.37 -4.45
C ARG A 139 -1.21 11.20 -5.30
N PHE A 140 -1.12 12.51 -5.06
CA PHE A 140 -0.18 13.39 -5.76
C PHE A 140 1.29 13.04 -5.42
N LEU A 141 1.60 12.82 -4.14
CA LEU A 141 2.93 12.41 -3.69
C LEU A 141 3.30 11.02 -4.22
N SER A 142 2.38 10.06 -4.27
CA SER A 142 2.62 8.75 -4.89
C SER A 142 2.99 8.89 -6.36
N ALA A 143 2.36 9.80 -7.12
CA ALA A 143 2.70 10.03 -8.51
C ALA A 143 4.09 10.66 -8.73
N HIS A 144 4.59 11.47 -7.78
CA HIS A 144 5.82 12.27 -7.96
C HIS A 144 7.02 11.73 -7.19
N CYS A 145 6.80 11.07 -6.05
CA CYS A 145 7.85 10.62 -5.15
C CYS A 145 7.50 9.33 -4.39
N LYS A 146 6.77 8.40 -5.02
CA LYS A 146 6.41 7.09 -4.44
C LYS A 146 7.54 6.37 -3.72
N GLU A 147 8.75 6.39 -4.26
CA GLU A 147 9.92 5.69 -3.71
C GLU A 147 10.25 6.11 -2.27
N LYS A 148 9.80 7.31 -1.84
CA LYS A 148 9.99 7.78 -0.47
C LYS A 148 9.07 7.10 0.53
N PHE A 149 7.95 6.53 0.11
CA PHE A 149 7.00 5.85 1.00
C PHE A 149 7.39 4.42 1.34
N TRP A 150 8.18 3.80 0.46
CA TRP A 150 8.59 2.41 0.58
C TRP A 150 9.57 2.19 1.71
N LEU A 151 9.30 1.20 2.55
CA LEU A 151 10.27 0.74 3.53
C LEU A 151 11.45 0.07 2.82
N SER A 152 12.64 0.25 3.39
CA SER A 152 13.76 -0.61 3.08
C SER A 152 13.46 -2.04 3.58
N THR A 153 14.06 -3.06 2.98
CA THR A 153 13.89 -4.45 3.46
C THR A 153 14.28 -4.60 4.93
N SER A 154 15.30 -3.87 5.40
CA SER A 154 15.71 -3.92 6.81
C SER A 154 14.69 -3.29 7.73
N ASP A 155 14.12 -2.13 7.37
CA ASP A 155 13.11 -1.48 8.20
C ASP A 155 11.83 -2.31 8.19
N MET A 156 11.38 -2.78 7.02
CA MET A 156 10.25 -3.69 6.89
C MET A 156 10.38 -4.91 7.80
N PHE A 157 11.53 -5.60 7.76
CA PHE A 157 11.74 -6.78 8.60
C PHE A 157 11.81 -6.45 10.09
N GLN A 158 12.26 -5.25 10.46
CA GLN A 158 12.21 -4.78 11.83
C GLN A 158 10.77 -4.53 12.29
N GLU A 159 9.93 -3.90 11.46
CA GLU A 159 8.54 -3.59 11.81
C GLU A 159 7.66 -4.84 11.94
N ILE A 160 7.95 -5.89 11.16
CA ILE A 160 7.16 -7.14 11.17
C ILE A 160 7.81 -8.29 11.95
N ASP A 161 8.87 -7.99 12.71
CA ASP A 161 9.68 -8.96 13.48
C ASP A 161 10.11 -10.21 12.66
N ALA A 162 10.41 -10.03 11.37
CA ALA A 162 10.79 -11.12 10.47
C ALA A 162 12.29 -11.48 10.51
N VAL A 163 12.60 -12.73 10.14
CA VAL A 163 13.97 -13.24 10.09
C VAL A 163 14.74 -12.65 8.89
N PRO A 164 15.91 -12.00 9.11
CA PRO A 164 16.68 -11.38 8.02
C PRO A 164 17.30 -12.30 6.96
N SER A 165 17.13 -13.62 7.07
CA SER A 165 17.71 -14.58 6.13
C SER A 165 16.89 -14.78 4.84
N LEU A 166 15.63 -14.34 4.81
CA LEU A 166 14.82 -14.44 3.60
C LEU A 166 15.31 -13.47 2.53
N THR A 167 15.36 -13.94 1.28
CA THR A 167 15.83 -13.13 0.15
C THR A 167 14.64 -12.67 -0.69
N LEU A 168 14.68 -11.43 -1.19
CA LEU A 168 13.67 -10.92 -2.12
C LEU A 168 13.64 -11.77 -3.39
N PHE A 169 12.49 -12.39 -3.64
CA PHE A 169 12.24 -13.25 -4.79
C PHE A 169 11.50 -12.51 -5.90
N TYR A 170 10.50 -11.72 -5.53
CA TYR A 170 9.65 -10.99 -6.47
C TYR A 170 9.09 -9.74 -5.79
N GLN A 171 8.88 -8.68 -6.57
CA GLN A 171 8.27 -7.44 -6.11
C GLN A 171 7.51 -6.80 -7.26
N THR A 172 6.31 -6.28 -6.99
CA THR A 172 5.50 -5.54 -7.95
C THR A 172 4.65 -4.48 -7.26
N GLU A 173 4.27 -3.45 -8.00
CA GLU A 173 3.24 -2.48 -7.63
C GLU A 173 1.93 -2.73 -8.40
N GLY A 174 1.98 -3.58 -9.44
CA GLY A 174 0.88 -3.89 -10.34
C GLY A 174 0.50 -5.37 -10.26
N TRP A 175 -0.69 -5.66 -9.76
CA TRP A 175 -1.29 -6.99 -9.82
C TRP A 175 -2.81 -6.92 -9.92
N GLU A 176 -3.43 -8.04 -10.27
CA GLU A 176 -4.90 -8.19 -10.22
C GLU A 176 -5.29 -8.51 -8.78
N HIS A 177 -5.58 -7.47 -8.00
CA HIS A 177 -6.06 -7.58 -6.63
C HIS A 177 -7.52 -8.07 -6.61
N ILE A 178 -7.89 -8.80 -5.55
CA ILE A 178 -9.23 -9.37 -5.38
C ILE A 178 -10.23 -8.32 -4.91
N ASP A 179 -11.52 -8.55 -5.14
CA ASP A 179 -12.60 -7.77 -4.53
C ASP A 179 -13.46 -8.68 -3.63
N GLU A 180 -14.35 -9.48 -4.24
CA GLU A 180 -15.21 -10.44 -3.52
C GLU A 180 -14.70 -11.89 -3.64
N GLU A 181 -13.83 -12.19 -4.60
CA GLU A 181 -13.30 -13.53 -4.82
C GLU A 181 -12.15 -13.88 -3.87
N LYS A 182 -11.87 -15.19 -3.72
CA LYS A 182 -10.72 -15.63 -2.92
C LYS A 182 -9.40 -15.49 -3.67
N PRO A 183 -8.27 -15.32 -2.97
CA PRO A 183 -6.94 -15.44 -3.58
C PRO A 183 -6.76 -16.71 -4.41
N SER A 184 -7.30 -17.85 -3.98
CA SER A 184 -7.22 -19.11 -4.74
C SER A 184 -8.06 -19.14 -6.02
N GLU A 185 -8.99 -18.21 -6.21
CA GLU A 185 -9.83 -18.06 -7.40
C GLU A 185 -9.24 -17.04 -8.38
N ASN A 186 -8.37 -16.16 -7.91
CA ASN A 186 -7.72 -15.10 -8.67
C ASN A 186 -6.45 -15.58 -9.40
N HIS A 187 -6.31 -15.21 -10.68
CA HIS A 187 -5.23 -15.69 -11.54
C HIS A 187 -3.84 -15.23 -11.11
N PHE A 188 -3.72 -13.99 -10.65
CA PHE A 188 -2.44 -13.46 -10.17
C PHE A 188 -1.95 -14.28 -8.96
N PHE A 189 -2.78 -14.44 -7.94
CA PHE A 189 -2.39 -15.17 -6.72
C PHE A 189 -2.13 -16.66 -6.97
N GLN A 190 -2.89 -17.31 -7.86
CA GLN A 190 -2.59 -18.67 -8.32
C GLN A 190 -1.18 -18.76 -8.96
N SER A 191 -0.87 -17.82 -9.86
CA SER A 191 0.44 -17.79 -10.54
C SER A 191 1.59 -17.46 -9.59
N LEU A 192 1.36 -16.56 -8.62
CA LEU A 192 2.33 -16.19 -7.58
C LEU A 192 2.67 -17.38 -6.68
N ALA A 193 1.66 -18.11 -6.21
CA ALA A 193 1.86 -19.30 -5.40
C ALA A 193 2.63 -20.39 -6.16
N ASN A 194 2.34 -20.57 -7.45
CA ASN A 194 3.08 -21.48 -8.32
C ASN A 194 4.54 -21.03 -8.51
N ALA A 195 4.78 -19.74 -8.70
CA ALA A 195 6.13 -19.18 -8.82
C ALA A 195 6.97 -19.44 -7.57
N ILE A 196 6.38 -19.29 -6.39
CA ILE A 196 7.04 -19.56 -5.10
C ILE A 196 7.41 -21.05 -4.98
N GLU A 197 6.48 -21.96 -5.29
CA GLU A 197 6.72 -23.41 -5.26
C GLU A 197 7.79 -23.84 -6.28
N LEU A 198 7.71 -23.35 -7.52
CA LEU A 198 8.62 -23.71 -8.60
C LEU A 198 9.97 -22.99 -8.55
N ASN A 199 10.08 -21.98 -7.68
CA ASN A 199 11.21 -21.05 -7.66
C ASN A 199 11.48 -20.39 -9.02
N ASP A 200 10.42 -20.02 -9.73
CA ASP A 200 10.47 -19.43 -11.07
C ASP A 200 9.49 -18.27 -11.18
N LYS A 201 9.99 -17.04 -11.11
CA LYS A 201 9.14 -15.83 -11.22
C LYS A 201 8.58 -15.60 -12.64
N ASN A 202 9.08 -16.30 -13.66
CA ASN A 202 8.61 -16.11 -15.03
C ASN A 202 7.22 -16.71 -15.27
N VAL A 203 6.68 -17.48 -14.32
CA VAL A 203 5.33 -18.05 -14.38
C VAL A 203 4.27 -17.12 -13.79
N ILE A 204 4.65 -15.96 -13.24
CA ILE A 204 3.71 -14.98 -12.69
C ILE A 204 2.99 -14.29 -13.84
N HIS A 205 1.66 -14.17 -13.74
CA HIS A 205 0.80 -13.54 -14.73
C HIS A 205 0.30 -12.19 -14.23
N GLU A 206 0.56 -11.11 -14.97
CA GLU A 206 0.22 -9.72 -14.61
C GLU A 206 -0.68 -9.05 -15.68
N GLU A 207 -1.61 -9.78 -16.29
CA GLU A 207 -2.29 -9.29 -17.51
C GLU A 207 -3.31 -8.15 -17.24
N ASN A 208 -3.89 -8.07 -16.03
CA ASN A 208 -4.92 -7.08 -15.69
C ASN A 208 -4.67 -6.40 -14.34
N PRO A 209 -3.58 -5.62 -14.17
CA PRO A 209 -3.31 -4.98 -12.90
C PRO A 209 -4.38 -3.92 -12.60
N ASN A 210 -5.00 -4.01 -11.42
CA ASN A 210 -6.06 -3.09 -10.97
C ASN A 210 -5.65 -2.29 -9.73
N THR A 211 -4.40 -2.34 -9.28
CA THR A 211 -3.91 -1.70 -8.05
C THR A 211 -3.79 -0.18 -8.06
N HIS A 212 -3.99 0.47 -9.21
CA HIS A 212 -4.04 1.92 -9.25
C HIS A 212 -5.25 2.43 -8.44
N TRP A 213 -5.04 3.43 -7.58
CA TRP A 213 -6.06 3.95 -6.67
C TRP A 213 -7.37 4.34 -7.37
N SER A 214 -7.31 4.78 -8.62
CA SER A 214 -8.52 5.19 -9.38
C SER A 214 -9.53 4.06 -9.59
N ASN A 215 -9.12 2.80 -9.41
CA ASN A 215 -10.01 1.64 -9.48
C ASN A 215 -10.75 1.38 -8.15
N TRP A 216 -10.33 2.00 -7.05
CA TRP A 216 -10.75 1.72 -5.68
C TRP A 216 -11.05 3.03 -4.95
N THR A 217 -12.13 3.69 -5.38
CA THR A 217 -12.50 5.01 -4.85
C THR A 217 -13.95 5.06 -4.38
N TRP A 218 -14.68 3.94 -4.40
CA TRP A 218 -16.11 3.98 -4.08
C TRP A 218 -16.34 4.42 -2.64
N SER A 219 -15.50 3.96 -1.72
CA SER A 219 -15.53 4.29 -0.30
C SER A 219 -14.65 5.47 0.09
N ASP A 220 -14.09 6.23 -0.86
CA ASP A 220 -13.24 7.41 -0.55
C ASP A 220 -13.96 8.35 0.43
N PHE A 221 -13.25 8.90 1.42
CA PHE A 221 -13.86 9.78 2.43
C PHE A 221 -14.67 10.94 1.83
N GLU A 222 -14.20 11.54 0.73
CA GLU A 222 -14.93 12.63 0.04
C GLU A 222 -16.30 12.21 -0.49
N LYS A 223 -16.54 10.91 -0.72
CA LYS A 223 -17.81 10.37 -1.24
C LYS A 223 -18.74 9.87 -0.16
N GLN A 224 -18.23 9.61 1.05
CA GLN A 224 -19.02 9.10 2.17
C GLN A 224 -20.03 10.14 2.69
N ASP A 225 -19.69 11.42 2.59
CA ASP A 225 -20.57 12.53 3.02
C ASP A 225 -21.72 12.80 2.03
N GLU A 226 -21.76 12.12 0.87
CA GLU A 226 -22.79 12.28 -0.16
C GLU A 226 -23.98 11.31 -0.02
N GLU A 227 -23.92 10.34 0.91
CA GLU A 227 -24.98 9.35 1.21
C GLU A 227 -25.85 9.70 2.44
#